data_AF-A0A9R0R8C5-F1
#
_entry.id   AF-A0A9R0R8C5-F1
#
_cell.length_a   1.000
_cell.length_b   1.000
_cell.length_c   1.000
_cell.angle_alpha   90.00
_cell.angle_beta   90.00
_cell.angle_gamma   90.00
#
_symmetry.space_group_name_H-M   'P 1'
#
loop_
_entity.id
_entity.type
_entity.pdbx_description
1 polymer ?
#
loop_
_entity_poly.entity_id
_entity_poly.type
_entity_poly.pdbx_seq_one_letter_code
_entity_poly.pdbx_strand_id
1 'polypeptide(L)'
;MIEENLCNQIHYNLNYFVPLFIFTHLVSNLNNLQDNGLVPIVEPEILLDGDHGIERTLEVAEKVWSEVFFYLAENNVLFEGILLKPSMVTPGAEHKEKASPEAIAKNTLTMLRRRVPPAVPGIMFLSGGQSELEATMNLNAMNQSANPWHVSFSYARALQNSVLKTWQGQPENIEAAQKALLVRAKANSLAQLGSYTGEGESDEAKKGMFQKGYTY
;
A
#
# COMPACT_ATOMS: atom_id res chain seq x y z
N MET A 1 -25.58 16.63 -17.87
CA MET A 1 -26.66 15.62 -17.84
C MET A 1 -26.15 14.17 -17.75
N ILE A 2 -24.98 13.83 -18.30
CA ILE A 2 -24.34 12.50 -18.07
C ILE A 2 -23.64 12.48 -16.70
N GLU A 3 -23.04 13.58 -16.27
CA GLU A 3 -22.36 13.72 -14.96
C GLU A 3 -23.30 13.57 -13.74
N GLU A 4 -24.51 14.11 -13.80
CA GLU A 4 -25.49 14.02 -12.68
C GLU A 4 -26.06 12.61 -12.50
N ASN A 5 -26.21 11.84 -13.58
CA ASN A 5 -26.79 10.50 -13.50
C ASN A 5 -25.80 9.43 -13.01
N LEU A 6 -24.49 9.60 -13.27
CA LEU A 6 -23.47 8.74 -12.66
C LEU A 6 -23.31 9.02 -11.16
N CYS A 7 -23.39 10.30 -10.76
CA CYS A 7 -23.31 10.72 -9.36
C CYS A 7 -24.40 10.05 -8.50
N ASN A 8 -25.60 9.85 -9.06
CA ASN A 8 -26.73 9.24 -8.34
C ASN A 8 -26.72 7.71 -8.27
N GLN A 9 -26.03 7.01 -9.18
CA GLN A 9 -25.91 5.53 -9.11
C GLN A 9 -24.81 5.05 -8.14
N ILE A 10 -23.87 5.93 -7.77
CA ILE A 10 -22.73 5.62 -6.89
C ILE A 10 -23.05 5.95 -5.40
N HIS A 11 -24.26 6.41 -5.10
CA HIS A 11 -24.73 6.77 -3.75
C HIS A 11 -25.00 5.58 -2.79
N TYR A 12 -24.78 4.34 -3.22
CA TYR A 12 -25.04 3.16 -2.37
C TYR A 12 -23.76 2.57 -1.76
N ASN A 13 -23.50 2.96 -0.50
CA ASN A 13 -22.82 2.16 0.53
C ASN A 13 -21.28 1.99 0.53
N LEU A 14 -20.49 3.07 0.47
CA LEU A 14 -19.14 3.08 1.05
C LEU A 14 -18.81 4.48 1.60
N ASN A 15 -18.59 4.60 2.93
CA ASN A 15 -18.14 5.80 3.63
C ASN A 15 -16.68 6.22 3.29
N TYR A 16 -16.20 5.88 2.09
CA TYR A 16 -14.80 6.06 1.65
C TYR A 16 -14.71 6.89 0.37
N PHE A 17 -15.67 7.79 0.13
CA PHE A 17 -15.68 8.61 -1.08
C PHE A 17 -14.92 9.91 -0.85
N VAL A 18 -13.72 10.02 -1.42
CA VAL A 18 -13.24 11.33 -1.89
C VAL A 18 -14.20 11.71 -3.03
N PRO A 19 -14.91 12.86 -2.97
CA PRO A 19 -15.83 13.27 -4.03
C PRO A 19 -15.20 13.07 -5.40
N LEU A 20 -15.95 12.47 -6.34
CA LEU A 20 -15.48 12.13 -7.70
C LEU A 20 -14.75 13.29 -8.38
N PHE A 21 -15.20 14.51 -8.09
CA PHE A 21 -14.64 15.78 -8.53
C PHE A 21 -13.23 16.07 -7.98
N ILE A 22 -12.98 15.77 -6.70
CA ILE A 22 -11.65 15.91 -6.08
C ILE A 22 -10.71 14.85 -6.67
N PHE A 23 -11.21 13.64 -6.88
CA PHE A 23 -10.43 12.56 -7.49
C PHE A 23 -10.02 12.89 -8.93
N THR A 24 -10.93 13.40 -9.76
CA THR A 24 -10.60 13.85 -11.13
C THR A 24 -9.60 15.00 -11.14
N HIS A 25 -9.75 16.01 -10.28
CA HIS A 25 -8.79 17.12 -10.18
C HIS A 25 -7.40 16.63 -9.75
N LEU A 26 -7.33 15.74 -8.76
CA LEU A 26 -6.06 15.14 -8.32
C LEU A 26 -5.40 14.35 -9.46
N VAL A 27 -6.17 13.57 -10.22
CA VAL A 27 -5.67 12.78 -11.35
C VAL A 27 -5.21 13.67 -12.51
N SER A 28 -5.91 14.77 -12.82
CA SER A 28 -5.50 15.72 -13.86
C SER A 28 -4.13 16.36 -13.58
N ASN A 29 -3.78 16.54 -12.29
CA ASN A 29 -2.47 17.04 -11.90
C ASN A 29 -1.35 16.02 -12.13
N LEU A 30 -1.64 14.72 -12.27
CA LEU A 30 -0.63 13.70 -12.51
C LEU A 30 -0.02 13.82 -13.91
N ASN A 31 -0.83 14.15 -14.92
CA ASN A 31 -0.31 14.43 -16.26
C ASN A 31 0.60 15.66 -16.23
N ASN A 32 0.22 16.72 -15.51
CA ASN A 32 1.08 17.89 -15.31
C ASN A 32 2.43 17.52 -14.65
N LEU A 33 2.45 16.58 -13.70
CA LEU A 33 3.71 16.11 -13.11
C LEU A 33 4.60 15.43 -14.17
N GLN A 34 4.02 14.60 -15.03
CA GLN A 34 4.74 13.95 -16.12
C GLN A 34 5.29 14.97 -17.13
N ASP A 35 4.50 15.98 -17.48
CA ASP A 35 4.92 17.08 -18.38
C ASP A 35 6.09 17.88 -17.79
N ASN A 36 6.25 17.90 -16.47
CA ASN A 36 7.35 18.54 -15.76
C ASN A 36 8.50 17.56 -15.42
N GLY A 37 8.48 16.34 -15.95
CA GLY A 37 9.54 15.34 -15.75
C GLY A 37 9.54 14.68 -14.37
N LEU A 38 8.44 14.75 -13.62
CA LEU A 38 8.27 14.08 -12.35
C LEU A 38 7.47 12.78 -12.53
N VAL A 39 7.88 11.72 -11.84
CA VAL A 39 7.16 10.44 -11.81
C VAL A 39 6.13 10.47 -10.68
N PRO A 40 4.82 10.56 -10.97
CA PRO A 40 3.80 10.52 -9.93
C PRO A 40 3.72 9.15 -9.25
N ILE A 41 3.50 9.17 -7.94
CA ILE A 41 3.09 8.01 -7.15
C ILE A 41 1.59 8.12 -6.88
N VAL A 42 0.81 7.14 -7.33
CA VAL A 42 -0.65 7.09 -7.16
C VAL A 42 -0.98 6.24 -5.94
N GLU A 43 -1.53 6.88 -4.89
CA GLU A 43 -1.78 6.29 -3.57
C GLU A 43 -3.27 6.35 -3.19
N PRO A 44 -4.13 5.47 -3.74
CA PRO A 44 -5.49 5.31 -3.25
C PRO A 44 -5.47 4.31 -2.09
N GLU A 45 -5.28 4.81 -0.87
CA GLU A 45 -5.28 3.97 0.33
C GLU A 45 -6.70 3.55 0.72
N ILE A 46 -6.85 2.25 0.99
CA ILE A 46 -8.05 1.69 1.62
C ILE A 46 -7.70 1.45 3.08
N LEU A 47 -8.40 2.16 3.96
CA LEU A 47 -8.14 2.14 5.40
C LEU A 47 -8.50 0.78 6.02
N LEU A 48 -7.74 0.42 7.06
CA LEU A 48 -7.87 -0.83 7.80
C LEU A 48 -9.02 -0.83 8.82
N ASP A 49 -9.65 0.32 9.08
CA ASP A 49 -10.61 0.48 10.16
C ASP A 49 -11.86 -0.43 9.98
N GLY A 50 -12.18 -1.18 11.04
CA GLY A 50 -13.37 -2.04 11.15
C GLY A 50 -13.07 -3.55 11.27
N ASP A 51 -14.15 -4.34 11.38
CA ASP A 51 -14.17 -5.81 11.55
C ASP A 51 -14.50 -6.53 10.21
N HIS A 52 -14.10 -5.96 9.09
CA HIS A 52 -14.38 -6.55 7.78
C HIS A 52 -13.37 -7.66 7.44
N GLY A 53 -13.85 -8.75 6.85
CA GLY A 53 -12.99 -9.83 6.35
C GLY A 53 -12.17 -9.44 5.12
N ILE A 54 -11.16 -10.23 4.78
CA ILE A 54 -10.25 -9.98 3.65
C ILE A 54 -10.97 -9.95 2.30
N GLU A 55 -12.05 -10.72 2.14
CA GLU A 55 -12.88 -10.76 0.93
C GLU A 55 -13.58 -9.42 0.71
N ARG A 56 -14.03 -8.78 1.78
CA ARG A 56 -14.64 -7.45 1.69
C ARG A 56 -13.61 -6.40 1.30
N THR A 57 -12.39 -6.49 1.85
CA THR A 57 -11.27 -5.62 1.45
C THR A 57 -10.94 -5.80 -0.03
N LEU A 58 -10.89 -7.05 -0.51
CA LEU A 58 -10.66 -7.36 -1.93
C LEU A 58 -11.75 -6.73 -2.82
N GLU A 59 -13.02 -6.89 -2.46
CA GLU A 59 -14.15 -6.34 -3.23
C GLU A 59 -14.06 -4.81 -3.34
N VAL A 60 -13.80 -4.14 -2.21
CA VAL A 60 -13.64 -2.67 -2.18
C VAL A 60 -12.42 -2.24 -2.99
N ALA A 61 -11.29 -2.95 -2.84
CA ALA A 61 -10.08 -2.65 -3.57
C ALA A 61 -10.24 -2.77 -5.08
N GLU A 62 -10.95 -3.79 -5.55
CA GLU A 62 -11.24 -3.93 -6.96
C GLU A 62 -12.07 -2.77 -7.53
N LYS A 63 -13.06 -2.30 -6.77
CA LYS A 63 -13.90 -1.16 -7.18
C LYS A 63 -13.09 0.12 -7.24
N VAL A 64 -12.35 0.44 -6.17
CA VAL A 64 -11.51 1.65 -6.09
C VAL A 64 -10.46 1.66 -7.20
N TRP A 65 -9.71 0.58 -7.38
CA TRP A 65 -8.66 0.52 -8.40
C TRP A 65 -9.22 0.54 -9.83
N SER A 66 -10.43 0.02 -10.06
CA SER A 66 -11.11 0.17 -11.36
C SER A 66 -11.39 1.63 -11.69
N GLU A 67 -11.90 2.41 -10.74
CA GLU A 67 -12.16 3.85 -10.93
C GLU A 67 -10.85 4.62 -11.08
N VAL A 68 -9.82 4.30 -10.29
CA VAL A 68 -8.48 4.91 -10.40
C VAL A 68 -7.96 4.81 -11.82
N PHE A 69 -7.93 3.60 -12.40
CA PHE A 69 -7.43 3.40 -13.75
C PHE A 69 -8.32 3.98 -14.84
N PHE A 70 -9.65 4.01 -14.62
CA PHE A 70 -10.56 4.72 -15.51
C PHE A 70 -10.18 6.21 -15.59
N TYR A 71 -10.04 6.90 -14.46
CA TYR A 71 -9.70 8.32 -14.46
C TYR A 71 -8.26 8.59 -14.92
N LEU A 72 -7.29 7.72 -14.62
CA LEU A 72 -5.93 7.86 -15.14
C LEU A 72 -5.93 7.83 -16.68
N ALA A 73 -6.71 6.91 -17.27
CA ALA A 73 -6.85 6.82 -18.73
C ALA A 73 -7.54 8.05 -19.32
N GLU A 74 -8.66 8.50 -18.73
CA GLU A 74 -9.40 9.68 -19.20
C GLU A 74 -8.56 10.97 -19.16
N ASN A 75 -7.56 11.04 -18.27
CA ASN A 75 -6.65 12.17 -18.14
C ASN A 75 -5.32 11.97 -18.91
N ASN A 76 -5.23 10.97 -19.79
CA ASN A 76 -4.07 10.67 -20.62
C ASN A 76 -2.76 10.46 -19.83
N VAL A 77 -2.85 9.93 -18.61
CA VAL A 77 -1.66 9.63 -17.80
C VAL A 77 -0.90 8.47 -18.44
N LEU A 78 0.40 8.65 -18.67
CA LEU A 78 1.28 7.60 -19.20
C LEU A 78 1.57 6.56 -18.11
N PHE A 79 1.07 5.34 -18.25
CA PHE A 79 1.19 4.31 -17.20
C PHE A 79 2.63 3.82 -16.99
N GLU A 80 3.45 3.85 -18.02
CA GLU A 80 4.89 3.57 -17.95
C GLU A 80 5.64 4.60 -17.09
N GLY A 81 5.07 5.80 -16.94
CA GLY A 81 5.62 6.91 -16.19
C GLY A 81 5.00 7.11 -14.82
N ILE A 82 4.34 6.10 -14.22
CA ILE A 82 3.80 6.18 -12.86
C ILE A 82 4.33 5.06 -11.98
N LEU A 83 4.24 5.25 -10.67
CA LEU A 83 4.31 4.17 -9.68
C LEU A 83 3.00 4.10 -8.90
N LEU A 84 2.63 2.92 -8.44
CA LEU A 84 1.48 2.76 -7.54
C LEU A 84 1.95 2.58 -6.11
N LYS A 85 1.23 3.15 -5.15
CA LYS A 85 1.42 2.91 -3.72
C LYS A 85 0.11 2.43 -3.09
N PRO A 86 -0.30 1.18 -3.36
CA PRO A 86 -1.49 0.59 -2.75
C PRO A 86 -1.27 0.19 -1.29
N SER A 87 -2.37 0.08 -0.54
CA SER A 87 -2.44 -0.80 0.64
C SER A 87 -2.51 -2.27 0.21
N MET A 88 -1.97 -3.17 1.04
CA MET A 88 -2.17 -4.61 0.86
C MET A 88 -3.62 -4.99 1.18
N VAL A 89 -4.12 -6.05 0.55
CA VAL A 89 -5.46 -6.57 0.84
C VAL A 89 -5.38 -7.42 2.10
N THR A 90 -5.79 -6.85 3.23
CA THR A 90 -5.80 -7.50 4.55
C THR A 90 -7.20 -7.44 5.16
N PRO A 91 -7.50 -8.28 6.17
CA PRO A 91 -8.67 -8.04 7.02
C PRO A 91 -8.58 -6.69 7.71
N GLY A 92 -9.72 -6.19 8.18
CA GLY A 92 -9.79 -5.00 9.01
C GLY A 92 -9.06 -5.19 10.34
N ALA A 93 -8.61 -4.10 10.93
CA ALA A 93 -7.78 -4.12 12.13
C ALA A 93 -8.50 -4.68 13.37
N GLU A 94 -9.83 -4.63 13.40
CA GLU A 94 -10.66 -5.19 14.47
C GLU A 94 -11.11 -6.62 14.17
N HIS A 95 -10.72 -7.18 13.01
CA HIS A 95 -11.10 -8.51 12.60
C HIS A 95 -10.46 -9.59 13.48
N LYS A 96 -11.29 -10.54 13.93
CA LYS A 96 -10.87 -11.56 14.92
C LYS A 96 -9.77 -12.47 14.40
N GLU A 97 -9.76 -12.76 13.11
CA GLU A 97 -8.80 -13.65 12.47
C GLU A 97 -7.78 -12.84 11.68
N LYS A 98 -6.50 -13.03 12.02
CA LYS A 98 -5.41 -12.50 11.20
C LYS A 98 -5.21 -13.40 9.97
N ALA A 99 -5.10 -12.79 8.80
CA ALA A 99 -4.74 -13.52 7.59
C ALA A 99 -3.25 -13.86 7.58
N SER A 100 -2.90 -15.03 7.02
CA SER A 100 -1.50 -15.40 6.80
C SER A 100 -0.87 -14.55 5.67
N PRO A 101 0.47 -14.43 5.62
CA PRO A 101 1.14 -13.73 4.52
C PRO A 101 0.79 -14.26 3.13
N GLU A 102 0.58 -15.57 2.99
CA GLU A 102 0.18 -16.22 1.74
C GLU A 102 -1.24 -15.84 1.34
N ALA A 103 -2.16 -15.74 2.31
CA ALA A 103 -3.53 -15.30 2.06
C ALA A 103 -3.57 -13.82 1.64
N ILE A 104 -2.79 -12.97 2.31
CA ILE A 104 -2.64 -11.55 1.97
C ILE A 104 -2.03 -11.41 0.57
N ALA A 105 -0.94 -12.12 0.28
CA ALA A 105 -0.29 -12.10 -1.01
C ALA A 105 -1.23 -12.56 -2.13
N LYS A 106 -1.95 -13.67 -1.94
CA LYS A 106 -2.92 -14.19 -2.91
C LYS A 106 -4.00 -13.18 -3.24
N ASN A 107 -4.66 -12.60 -2.23
CA ASN A 107 -5.73 -11.62 -2.45
C ASN A 107 -5.20 -10.32 -3.07
N THR A 108 -4.06 -9.84 -2.59
CA THR A 108 -3.42 -8.61 -3.11
C THR A 108 -3.02 -8.76 -4.57
N LEU A 109 -2.30 -9.83 -4.93
CA LEU A 109 -1.91 -10.07 -6.32
C LEU A 109 -3.11 -10.38 -7.23
N THR A 110 -4.19 -10.96 -6.69
CA THR A 110 -5.44 -11.15 -7.43
C THR A 110 -6.06 -9.80 -7.80
N MET A 111 -6.14 -8.87 -6.84
CA MET A 111 -6.62 -7.51 -7.08
C MET A 111 -5.78 -6.83 -8.17
N LEU A 112 -4.45 -6.85 -8.03
CA LEU A 112 -3.54 -6.22 -8.99
C LEU A 112 -3.73 -6.82 -10.40
N ARG A 113 -3.78 -8.14 -10.54
CA ARG A 113 -4.00 -8.81 -11.85
C ARG A 113 -5.34 -8.49 -12.49
N ARG A 114 -6.36 -8.15 -11.69
CA ARG A 114 -7.68 -7.80 -12.21
C ARG A 114 -7.80 -6.33 -12.60
N ARG A 115 -7.00 -5.44 -12.03
CA ARG A 115 -7.22 -3.98 -12.12
C ARG A 115 -6.03 -3.16 -12.61
N VAL A 116 -4.81 -3.69 -12.52
CA VAL A 116 -3.59 -2.95 -12.86
C VAL A 116 -3.04 -3.44 -14.20
N PRO A 117 -2.85 -2.56 -15.20
CA PRO A 117 -2.19 -2.92 -16.45
C PRO A 117 -0.70 -3.29 -16.25
N PRO A 118 -0.14 -4.25 -17.01
CA PRO A 118 1.30 -4.55 -17.01
C PRO A 118 2.21 -3.38 -17.43
N ALA A 119 1.66 -2.33 -18.05
CA ALA A 119 2.42 -1.14 -18.44
C ALA A 119 2.99 -0.36 -17.24
N VAL A 120 2.38 -0.50 -16.06
CA VAL A 120 2.90 0.11 -14.83
C VAL A 120 4.22 -0.57 -14.46
N PRO A 121 5.33 0.15 -14.24
CA PRO A 121 6.62 -0.48 -13.96
C PRO A 121 6.71 -1.05 -12.54
N GLY A 122 6.01 -0.46 -11.56
CA GLY A 122 6.20 -0.87 -10.17
C GLY A 122 5.06 -0.55 -9.20
N ILE A 123 4.96 -1.40 -8.19
CA ILE A 123 3.99 -1.37 -7.09
C ILE A 123 4.77 -1.26 -5.78
N MET A 124 4.68 -0.11 -5.12
CA MET A 124 5.44 0.24 -3.92
C MET A 124 4.49 0.25 -2.71
N PHE A 125 4.26 -0.91 -2.10
CA PHE A 125 3.25 -1.03 -1.05
C PHE A 125 3.50 -0.09 0.13
N LEU A 126 2.42 0.53 0.65
CA LEU A 126 2.44 1.17 1.96
C LEU A 126 2.27 0.12 3.06
N SER A 127 2.85 0.37 4.24
CA SER A 127 2.76 -0.56 5.37
C SER A 127 1.43 -0.45 6.12
N GLY A 128 0.75 0.69 6.05
CA GLY A 128 -0.45 0.97 6.83
C GLY A 128 -0.19 0.78 8.34
N GLY A 129 -1.10 0.10 9.01
CA GLY A 129 -1.01 -0.26 10.44
C GLY A 129 -0.29 -1.57 10.75
N GLN A 130 0.30 -2.25 9.75
CA GLN A 130 1.02 -3.51 9.96
C GLN A 130 2.27 -3.30 10.82
N SER A 131 2.70 -4.31 11.56
CA SER A 131 4.01 -4.32 12.21
C SER A 131 5.16 -4.32 11.19
N GLU A 132 6.39 -4.06 11.64
CA GLU A 132 7.58 -4.11 10.77
C GLU A 132 7.77 -5.50 10.17
N LEU A 133 7.55 -6.55 10.97
CA LEU A 133 7.65 -7.94 10.52
C LEU A 133 6.51 -8.33 9.58
N GLU A 134 5.25 -8.02 9.94
CA GLU A 134 4.10 -8.36 9.10
C GLU A 134 4.24 -7.75 7.70
N ALA A 135 4.62 -6.46 7.61
CA ALA A 135 4.81 -5.79 6.33
C ALA A 135 5.94 -6.43 5.49
N THR A 136 7.01 -6.89 6.14
CA THR A 136 8.13 -7.59 5.48
C THR A 136 7.70 -8.98 4.98
N MET A 137 7.02 -9.75 5.82
CA MET A 137 6.57 -11.12 5.49
C MET A 137 5.53 -11.12 4.36
N ASN A 138 4.60 -10.17 4.37
CA ASN A 138 3.59 -10.05 3.33
C ASN A 138 4.20 -9.65 1.98
N LEU A 139 5.16 -8.71 1.99
CA LEU A 139 5.91 -8.36 0.79
C LEU A 139 6.70 -9.56 0.25
N ASN A 140 7.35 -10.31 1.14
CA ASN A 140 8.09 -11.51 0.78
C ASN A 140 7.21 -12.55 0.09
N ALA A 141 6.05 -12.85 0.69
CA ALA A 141 5.08 -13.80 0.12
C ALA A 141 4.58 -13.37 -1.27
N MET A 142 4.41 -12.07 -1.53
CA MET A 142 4.03 -11.57 -2.86
C MET A 142 5.12 -11.79 -3.92
N ASN A 143 6.38 -11.67 -3.53
CA ASN A 143 7.54 -11.83 -4.43
C ASN A 143 7.99 -13.29 -4.62
N GLN A 144 7.39 -14.24 -3.91
CA GLN A 144 7.58 -15.68 -4.14
C GLN A 144 6.81 -16.22 -5.35
N SER A 145 6.07 -15.35 -6.05
CA SER A 145 5.40 -15.67 -7.32
C SER A 145 5.80 -14.68 -8.41
N ALA A 146 5.74 -15.11 -9.67
CA ALA A 146 6.02 -14.24 -10.78
C ALA A 146 4.98 -13.11 -10.88
N ASN A 147 5.48 -11.88 -11.04
CA ASN A 147 4.67 -10.68 -11.19
C ASN A 147 5.08 -9.94 -12.48
N PRO A 148 4.12 -9.38 -13.22
CA PRO A 148 4.44 -8.54 -14.38
C PRO A 148 4.96 -7.15 -13.97
N TRP A 149 4.78 -6.76 -12.70
CA TRP A 149 5.26 -5.51 -12.12
C TRP A 149 6.42 -5.75 -11.15
N HIS A 150 7.26 -4.74 -10.94
CA HIS A 150 8.20 -4.74 -9.82
C HIS A 150 7.45 -4.50 -8.50
N VAL A 151 7.33 -5.53 -7.66
CA VAL A 151 6.62 -5.45 -6.37
C VAL A 151 7.60 -5.18 -5.24
N SER A 152 7.52 -3.99 -4.66
CA SER A 152 8.45 -3.49 -3.64
C SER A 152 7.69 -2.67 -2.57
N PHE A 153 8.39 -1.83 -1.81
CA PHE A 153 7.88 -1.14 -0.64
C PHE A 153 8.09 0.38 -0.69
N SER A 154 7.12 1.11 -0.14
CA SER A 154 7.21 2.52 0.23
C SER A 154 6.77 2.66 1.69
N TYR A 155 7.66 2.25 2.59
CA TYR A 155 7.36 2.13 4.02
C TYR A 155 7.83 3.34 4.82
N ALA A 156 6.94 3.85 5.68
CA ALA A 156 7.27 4.80 6.73
C ALA A 156 7.39 4.07 8.08
N ARG A 157 6.27 3.83 8.76
CA ARG A 157 6.23 3.16 10.07
C ARG A 157 6.97 1.82 10.09
N ALA A 158 6.77 0.97 9.08
CA ALA A 158 7.43 -0.34 8.99
C ALA A 158 8.96 -0.30 8.79
N LEU A 159 9.51 0.87 8.48
CA LEU A 159 10.95 1.08 8.33
C LEU A 159 11.55 1.90 9.48
N GLN A 160 10.75 2.74 10.13
CA GLN A 160 11.22 3.76 11.07
C GLN A 160 10.85 3.51 12.54
N ASN A 161 9.90 2.62 12.86
CA ASN A 161 9.40 2.49 14.24
C ASN A 161 10.49 2.03 15.22
N SER A 162 11.25 1.00 14.88
CA SER A 162 12.40 0.56 15.69
C SER A 162 13.50 1.61 15.72
N VAL A 163 13.74 2.31 14.61
CA VAL A 163 14.73 3.39 14.50
C VAL A 163 14.43 4.51 15.49
N LEU A 164 13.19 5.00 15.51
CA LEU A 164 12.76 6.10 16.37
C LEU A 164 12.83 5.71 17.86
N LYS A 165 12.44 4.47 18.19
CA LYS A 165 12.52 3.94 19.56
C LYS A 165 13.96 3.75 20.05
N THR A 166 14.87 3.37 19.16
CA THR A 166 16.30 3.27 19.49
C THR A 166 16.92 4.65 19.63
N TRP A 167 16.59 5.59 18.74
CA TRP A 167 17.18 6.92 18.74
C TRP A 167 16.77 7.76 19.96
N GLN A 168 15.48 7.82 20.26
CA GLN A 168 14.90 8.65 21.35
C GLN A 168 15.27 10.14 21.28
N GLY A 169 15.70 10.63 20.12
CA GLY A 169 16.19 12.01 19.95
C GLY A 169 17.58 12.26 20.53
N GLN A 170 18.28 11.23 21.02
CA GLN A 170 19.56 11.35 21.71
C GLN A 170 20.74 11.17 20.74
N PRO A 171 21.70 12.12 20.66
CA PRO A 171 22.85 12.02 19.77
C PRO A 171 23.71 10.77 19.97
N GLU A 172 23.85 10.29 21.20
CA GLU A 172 24.59 9.07 21.54
C GLU A 172 23.99 7.80 20.93
N ASN A 173 22.71 7.82 20.55
CA ASN A 173 22.00 6.68 19.98
C ASN A 173 22.00 6.67 18.44
N ILE A 174 22.61 7.66 17.78
CA ILE A 174 22.58 7.77 16.31
C ILE A 174 23.10 6.50 15.64
N GLU A 175 24.25 5.96 16.08
CA GLU A 175 24.84 4.76 15.47
C GLU A 175 23.94 3.53 15.67
N ALA A 176 23.33 3.39 16.85
CA ALA A 176 22.42 2.29 17.15
C ALA A 176 21.14 2.39 16.29
N ALA A 177 20.59 3.58 16.12
CA ALA A 177 19.41 3.82 15.29
C ALA A 177 19.69 3.57 13.79
N GLN A 178 20.86 3.97 13.30
CA GLN A 178 21.30 3.67 11.93
C GLN A 178 21.45 2.15 11.71
N LYS A 179 21.99 1.41 12.68
CA LYS A 179 22.03 -0.05 12.62
C LYS A 179 20.63 -0.65 12.56
N ALA A 180 19.68 -0.15 13.37
CA ALA A 180 18.29 -0.59 13.32
C ALA A 180 17.64 -0.34 11.94
N LEU A 181 17.90 0.82 11.34
CA LEU A 181 17.42 1.15 9.99
C LEU A 181 17.98 0.18 8.95
N LEU A 182 19.28 -0.11 9.00
CA LEU A 182 19.93 -1.04 8.07
C LEU A 182 19.36 -2.46 8.19
N VAL A 183 19.03 -2.91 9.41
CA VAL A 183 18.37 -4.21 9.61
C VAL A 183 17.02 -4.23 8.88
N ARG A 184 16.17 -3.20 9.06
CA ARG A 184 14.87 -3.12 8.37
C ARG A 184 14.99 -2.95 6.86
N ALA A 185 15.93 -2.14 6.39
CA ALA A 185 16.18 -1.95 4.96
C ALA A 185 16.63 -3.25 4.29
N LYS A 186 17.54 -4.01 4.93
CA LYS A 186 17.98 -5.32 4.43
C LYS A 186 16.84 -6.34 4.43
N ALA A 187 16.03 -6.39 5.49
CA ALA A 187 14.89 -7.29 5.58
C ALA A 187 13.90 -7.06 4.42
N ASN A 188 13.52 -5.80 4.17
CA ASN A 188 12.62 -5.44 3.07
C ASN A 188 13.26 -5.63 1.68
N SER A 189 14.56 -5.41 1.56
CA SER A 189 15.30 -5.72 0.32
C SER A 189 15.29 -7.21 0.01
N LEU A 190 15.46 -8.09 1.01
CA LEU A 190 15.33 -9.54 0.82
C LEU A 190 13.88 -9.96 0.53
N ALA A 191 12.91 -9.30 1.15
CA ALA A 191 11.49 -9.54 0.87
C ALA A 191 11.10 -9.14 -0.56
N GLN A 192 11.70 -8.09 -1.12
CA GLN A 192 11.53 -7.74 -2.53
C GLN A 192 12.02 -8.87 -3.45
N LEU A 193 13.05 -9.61 -3.05
CA LEU A 193 13.57 -10.77 -3.78
C LEU A 193 12.83 -12.09 -3.48
N GLY A 194 11.83 -12.07 -2.59
CA GLY A 194 11.12 -13.28 -2.15
C GLY A 194 11.99 -14.24 -1.30
N SER A 195 13.11 -13.75 -0.77
CA SER A 195 14.14 -14.56 -0.10
C SER A 195 14.30 -14.26 1.39
N TYR A 196 13.34 -13.57 2.01
CA TYR A 196 13.37 -13.26 3.43
C TYR A 196 12.78 -14.41 4.26
N THR A 197 13.47 -14.78 5.35
CA THR A 197 13.14 -15.96 6.17
C THR A 197 12.54 -15.62 7.54
N GLY A 198 12.64 -14.37 7.98
CA GLY A 198 12.21 -13.96 9.34
C GLY A 198 13.09 -14.44 10.48
N GLU A 199 14.22 -15.11 10.19
CA GLU A 199 15.16 -15.57 11.21
C GLU A 199 15.85 -14.39 11.92
N GLY A 200 15.89 -14.44 13.25
CA GLY A 200 16.56 -13.40 14.07
C GLY A 200 15.72 -12.15 14.35
N GLU A 201 14.42 -12.18 14.08
CA GLU A 201 13.52 -11.04 14.30
C GLU A 201 13.20 -10.80 15.77
N SER A 202 13.23 -9.52 16.17
CA SER A 202 12.93 -9.10 17.54
C SER A 202 11.42 -9.15 17.83
N ASP A 203 11.06 -9.24 19.10
CA ASP A 203 9.66 -9.18 19.52
C ASP A 203 9.05 -7.79 19.27
N GLU A 204 9.88 -6.75 19.24
CA GLU A 204 9.47 -5.39 18.88
C GLU A 204 8.98 -5.31 17.43
N ALA A 205 9.66 -5.98 16.50
CA ALA A 205 9.30 -5.98 15.08
C ALA A 205 7.93 -6.62 14.83
N LYS A 206 7.46 -7.47 15.74
CA LYS A 206 6.15 -8.16 15.68
C LYS A 206 4.97 -7.31 16.13
N LYS A 207 5.21 -6.17 16.79
CA LYS A 207 4.14 -5.34 17.37
C LYS A 207 3.45 -4.50 16.30
N GLY A 208 2.14 -4.72 16.14
CA GLY A 208 1.28 -3.96 15.22
C GLY A 208 1.28 -2.46 15.52
N MET A 209 1.05 -1.64 14.49
CA MET A 209 1.18 -0.18 14.55
C MET A 209 -0.10 0.57 14.16
N PHE A 210 -1.23 -0.15 14.11
CA PHE A 210 -2.54 0.42 13.83
C PHE A 210 -2.96 1.43 14.91
N GLN A 211 -3.56 2.53 14.46
CA GLN A 211 -4.17 3.55 15.31
C GLN A 211 -5.54 3.86 14.73
N LYS A 212 -6.60 3.67 15.54
CA LYS A 212 -7.99 3.88 15.12
C LYS A 212 -8.23 5.35 14.79
N GLY A 213 -8.85 5.63 13.64
CA GLY A 213 -9.15 7.00 13.21
C GLY A 213 -7.90 7.84 12.91
N TYR A 214 -6.81 7.20 12.49
CA TYR A 214 -5.61 7.91 12.06
C TYR A 214 -5.92 8.85 10.90
N THR A 215 -5.48 10.11 11.00
CA THR A 215 -5.60 11.13 9.96
C THR A 215 -4.19 11.60 9.59
N TYR A 216 -3.96 11.79 8.28
CA TYR A 216 -2.68 12.27 7.74
C TYR A 216 -2.51 13.78 7.94
#